data_AF-A0A5C7JXT6-F1
#
_entry.id   AF-A0A5C7JXT6-F1
#
_cell.length_a   1.000
_cell.length_b   1.000
_cell.length_c   1.000
_cell.angle_alpha   90.00
_cell.angle_beta   90.00
_cell.angle_gamma   90.00
#
_symmetry.space_group_name_H-M   'P 1'
#
loop_
_entity.id
_entity.type
_entity.pdbx_description
1 polymer ?
#
loop_
_entity_poly.entity_id
_entity_poly.type
_entity_poly.pdbx_seq_one_letter_code
_entity_poly.pdbx_strand_id
1 'polypeptide(L)'
;MQFKEYQPSLCPTYVREDEFKNKQEVVFGDMKDQINLSALNAMYNGFVPTAIDMYALDSLGDNFNMTRSPIFNELAWRTKLGKVWDFWNTSGTPSRLLTELKEASGFPGIYIVPQYVEVAPGIFNKSIPVLDINSQIETLGNFWSNFWIVIDQPHTYLPIKWGSAAAGKWNISGAGYTIKWGGLDGDQALLVYMEKLIKKLKPAWTMCRGIVFIFTDGAPLWGKPKYNDGTLWGWFPGSFGIYRIIENWEIPNTSPVSD
;
A
#
# COMPACT_ATOMS: atom_id res chain seq x y z
N MET A 1 34.85 7.70 -28.62
CA MET A 1 36.05 8.29 -27.98
C MET A 1 35.54 9.20 -26.88
N GLN A 2 36.05 9.06 -25.66
CA GLN A 2 35.61 9.87 -24.51
C GLN A 2 36.19 11.30 -24.62
N PHE A 3 35.46 12.32 -24.18
CA PHE A 3 35.94 13.72 -24.24
C PHE A 3 37.21 13.92 -23.44
N LYS A 4 37.42 13.18 -22.33
CA LYS A 4 38.67 13.20 -21.55
C LYS A 4 39.90 12.73 -22.32
N GLU A 5 39.71 11.94 -23.38
CA GLU A 5 40.79 11.44 -24.26
C GLU A 5 40.95 12.36 -25.48
N TYR A 6 39.84 12.86 -26.00
CA TYR A 6 39.80 13.73 -27.16
C TYR A 6 40.35 15.14 -26.86
N GLN A 7 39.96 15.72 -25.72
CA GLN A 7 40.30 17.10 -25.34
C GLN A 7 41.83 17.31 -25.26
N PRO A 8 42.61 16.47 -24.54
CA PRO A 8 44.07 16.59 -24.52
C PRO A 8 44.73 16.30 -25.89
N SER A 9 44.12 15.46 -26.72
CA SER A 9 44.70 15.07 -28.02
C SER A 9 44.77 16.24 -29.02
N LEU A 10 43.85 17.20 -28.89
CA LEU A 10 43.79 18.40 -29.72
C LEU A 10 44.55 19.59 -29.14
N CYS A 11 45.02 19.49 -27.91
CA CYS A 11 45.75 20.58 -27.27
C CYS A 11 47.12 20.79 -27.94
N PRO A 12 47.58 22.06 -28.05
CA PRO A 12 48.93 22.37 -28.50
C PRO A 12 49.99 21.63 -27.67
N THR A 13 51.13 21.32 -28.28
CA THR A 13 52.19 20.50 -27.65
C THR A 13 52.66 21.05 -26.30
N TYR A 14 52.74 22.38 -26.15
CA TYR A 14 53.14 23.03 -24.89
C TYR A 14 52.13 22.87 -23.74
N VAL A 15 50.87 22.51 -24.03
CA VAL A 15 49.85 22.16 -23.03
C VAL A 15 49.95 20.68 -22.66
N ARG A 16 50.26 19.83 -23.64
CA ARG A 16 50.37 18.36 -23.45
C ARG A 16 51.64 17.97 -22.67
N GLU A 17 52.73 18.70 -22.87
CA GLU A 17 54.01 18.46 -22.18
C GLU A 17 54.04 19.00 -20.75
N ASP A 18 53.19 19.98 -20.43
CA ASP A 18 53.03 20.52 -19.07
C ASP A 18 52.06 19.67 -18.27
N GLU A 19 52.55 18.98 -17.23
CA GLU A 19 51.77 18.03 -16.45
C GLU A 19 50.51 18.65 -15.83
N PHE A 20 50.59 19.89 -15.35
CA PHE A 20 49.47 20.57 -14.70
C PHE A 20 48.42 21.00 -15.70
N LYS A 21 48.84 21.58 -16.83
CA LYS A 21 47.92 22.02 -17.89
C LYS A 21 47.27 20.83 -18.60
N ASN A 22 48.01 19.76 -18.84
CA ASN A 22 47.46 18.54 -19.43
C ASN A 22 46.42 17.89 -18.51
N LYS A 23 46.69 17.83 -17.18
CA LYS A 23 45.71 17.35 -16.19
C LYS A 23 44.45 18.23 -16.17
N GLN A 24 44.58 19.53 -16.30
CA GLN A 24 43.43 20.44 -16.36
C GLN A 24 42.52 20.12 -17.55
N GLU A 25 43.07 19.87 -18.73
CA GLU A 25 42.31 19.50 -19.93
C GLU A 25 41.64 18.12 -19.80
N VAL A 26 42.32 17.14 -19.18
CA VAL A 26 41.72 15.84 -18.85
C VAL A 26 40.51 16.02 -17.93
N VAL A 27 40.62 16.85 -16.89
CA VAL A 27 39.50 17.12 -15.96
C VAL A 27 38.33 17.81 -16.66
N PHE A 28 38.58 18.76 -17.56
CA PHE A 28 37.51 19.38 -18.35
C PHE A 28 36.80 18.37 -19.26
N GLY A 29 37.56 17.48 -19.90
CA GLY A 29 36.99 16.41 -20.71
C GLY A 29 36.19 15.41 -19.87
N ASP A 30 36.68 15.04 -18.68
CA ASP A 30 35.98 14.15 -17.76
C ASP A 30 34.65 14.76 -17.27
N MET A 31 34.64 16.05 -16.94
CA MET A 31 33.40 16.76 -16.59
C MET A 31 32.37 16.72 -17.74
N LYS A 32 32.79 16.87 -18.99
CA LYS A 32 31.89 16.76 -20.15
C LYS A 32 31.36 15.34 -20.33
N ASP A 33 32.21 14.33 -20.15
CA ASP A 33 31.80 12.93 -20.21
C ASP A 33 30.78 12.62 -19.10
N GLN A 34 30.99 13.12 -17.88
CA GLN A 34 30.05 12.97 -16.77
C GLN A 34 28.71 13.65 -17.04
N ILE A 35 28.70 14.85 -17.63
CA ILE A 35 27.46 15.54 -18.03
C ILE A 35 26.71 14.74 -19.08
N ASN A 36 27.40 14.25 -20.12
CA ASN A 36 26.77 13.45 -21.17
C ASN A 36 26.19 12.14 -20.62
N LEU A 37 26.94 11.45 -19.75
CA LEU A 37 26.47 10.24 -19.09
C LEU A 37 25.25 10.53 -18.20
N SER A 38 25.27 11.63 -17.45
CA SER A 38 24.15 12.04 -16.60
C SER A 38 22.91 12.39 -17.41
N ALA A 39 23.06 13.09 -18.54
CA ALA A 39 21.96 13.41 -19.44
C ALA A 39 21.34 12.13 -20.06
N LEU A 40 22.18 11.20 -20.49
CA LEU A 40 21.74 9.90 -21.00
C LEU A 40 21.02 9.07 -19.93
N ASN A 41 21.56 9.04 -18.71
CA ASN A 41 20.92 8.37 -17.57
C ASN A 41 19.56 9.01 -17.25
N ALA A 42 19.45 10.34 -17.27
CA ALA A 42 18.19 11.04 -17.07
C ALA A 42 17.15 10.69 -18.14
N MET A 43 17.58 10.56 -19.41
CA MET A 43 16.70 10.10 -20.49
C MET A 43 16.20 8.67 -20.25
N TYR A 44 17.10 7.75 -19.86
CA TYR A 44 16.71 6.36 -19.58
C TYR A 44 15.79 6.24 -18.38
N ASN A 45 16.01 7.04 -17.34
CA ASN A 45 15.15 7.12 -16.15
C ASN A 45 13.74 7.67 -16.45
N GLY A 46 13.51 8.23 -17.64
CA GLY A 46 12.20 8.68 -18.09
C GLY A 46 11.25 7.58 -18.58
N PHE A 47 11.72 6.34 -18.77
CA PHE A 47 10.89 5.26 -19.29
C PHE A 47 10.98 3.97 -18.48
N VAL A 48 9.82 3.32 -18.29
CA VAL A 48 9.69 2.07 -17.52
C VAL A 48 10.63 0.95 -18.00
N PRO A 49 10.89 0.73 -19.31
CA PRO A 49 11.79 -0.34 -19.74
C PRO A 49 13.28 -0.02 -19.51
N THR A 50 13.66 1.26 -19.46
CA THR A 50 15.07 1.69 -19.50
C THR A 50 15.55 2.31 -18.20
N ALA A 51 14.67 2.63 -17.25
CA ALA A 51 15.06 3.22 -15.97
C ALA A 51 16.17 2.41 -15.32
N ILE A 52 17.21 3.07 -14.83
CA ILE A 52 18.47 2.42 -14.43
C ILE A 52 18.36 1.89 -12.99
N ASP A 53 17.55 2.54 -12.17
CA ASP A 53 17.44 2.25 -10.74
C ASP A 53 15.98 2.24 -10.27
N MET A 54 15.80 1.74 -9.06
CA MET A 54 14.47 1.59 -8.45
C MET A 54 13.84 2.94 -8.07
N TYR A 55 14.63 3.96 -7.73
CA TYR A 55 14.09 5.28 -7.39
C TYR A 55 13.48 5.95 -8.62
N ALA A 56 14.13 5.83 -9.78
CA ALA A 56 13.58 6.27 -11.05
C ALA A 56 12.27 5.55 -11.37
N LEU A 57 12.22 4.22 -11.18
CA LEU A 57 10.99 3.46 -11.37
C LEU A 57 9.87 3.85 -10.40
N ASP A 58 10.20 4.08 -9.13
CA ASP A 58 9.23 4.53 -8.12
C ASP A 58 8.70 5.92 -8.48
N SER A 59 9.57 6.84 -8.93
CA SER A 59 9.17 8.17 -9.42
C SER A 59 8.27 8.10 -10.66
N LEU A 60 8.54 7.18 -11.59
CA LEU A 60 7.64 6.92 -12.73
C LEU A 60 6.28 6.39 -12.25
N GLY A 61 6.26 5.54 -11.22
CA GLY A 61 5.03 5.09 -10.58
C GLY A 61 4.22 6.24 -9.97
N ASP A 62 4.89 7.15 -9.26
CA ASP A 62 4.25 8.32 -8.66
C ASP A 62 3.58 9.23 -9.69
N ASN A 63 4.16 9.38 -10.89
CA ASN A 63 3.51 10.10 -12.01
C ASN A 63 2.16 9.50 -12.41
N PHE A 64 2.00 8.19 -12.23
CA PHE A 64 0.74 7.48 -12.46
C PHE A 64 -0.07 7.25 -11.17
N ASN A 65 0.29 7.93 -10.08
CA ASN A 65 -0.26 7.77 -8.75
C ASN A 65 -0.13 6.33 -8.21
N MET A 66 0.81 5.52 -8.71
CA MET A 66 1.00 4.13 -8.32
C MET A 66 2.20 3.99 -7.38
N THR A 67 1.97 3.51 -6.17
CA THR A 67 3.04 3.20 -5.22
C THR A 67 3.43 1.73 -5.33
N ARG A 68 4.73 1.45 -5.30
CA ARG A 68 5.26 0.08 -5.31
C ARG A 68 4.89 -0.67 -4.02
N SER A 69 4.45 -1.93 -4.17
CA SER A 69 4.25 -2.81 -3.01
C SER A 69 5.59 -3.16 -2.36
N PRO A 70 5.70 -3.24 -1.02
CA PRO A 70 6.91 -3.66 -0.32
C PRO A 70 7.47 -5.02 -0.78
N ILE A 71 6.62 -5.92 -1.29
CA ILE A 71 7.05 -7.26 -1.75
C ILE A 71 7.53 -7.29 -3.21
N PHE A 72 7.32 -6.22 -3.97
CA PHE A 72 7.68 -6.19 -5.38
C PHE A 72 9.17 -5.97 -5.58
N ASN A 73 9.78 -6.93 -6.29
CA ASN A 73 11.09 -6.73 -6.92
C ASN A 73 10.95 -5.86 -8.17
N GLU A 74 12.09 -5.49 -8.76
CA GLU A 74 12.16 -4.59 -9.91
C GLU A 74 11.36 -5.10 -11.11
N LEU A 75 11.50 -6.39 -11.43
CA LEU A 75 10.82 -6.99 -12.57
C LEU A 75 9.30 -6.99 -12.41
N ALA A 76 8.81 -7.35 -11.22
CA ALA A 76 7.39 -7.28 -10.89
C ALA A 76 6.87 -5.85 -10.98
N TRP A 77 7.64 -4.88 -10.50
CA TRP A 77 7.26 -3.47 -10.55
C TRP A 77 7.22 -2.92 -11.98
N ARG A 78 8.22 -3.21 -12.80
CA ARG A 78 8.20 -2.85 -14.24
C ARG A 78 7.01 -3.46 -14.96
N THR A 79 6.71 -4.73 -14.69
CA THR A 79 5.56 -5.43 -15.27
C THR A 79 4.25 -4.74 -14.88
N LYS A 80 4.15 -4.30 -13.62
CA LYS A 80 2.99 -3.56 -13.11
C LYS A 80 2.84 -2.19 -13.78
N LEU A 81 3.92 -1.43 -13.87
CA LEU A 81 3.95 -0.13 -14.55
C LEU A 81 3.65 -0.23 -16.05
N GLY A 82 3.96 -1.36 -16.69
CA GLY A 82 3.55 -1.63 -18.06
C GLY A 82 2.02 -1.75 -18.27
N LYS A 83 1.25 -1.89 -17.18
CA LYS A 83 -0.22 -2.07 -17.21
C LYS A 83 -0.98 -0.93 -16.55
N VAL A 84 -0.38 0.26 -16.44
CA VAL A 84 -1.01 1.43 -15.79
C VAL A 84 -2.40 1.72 -16.35
N TRP A 85 -2.59 1.77 -17.67
CA TRP A 85 -3.91 2.09 -18.25
C TRP A 85 -5.00 1.09 -17.86
N ASP A 86 -4.68 -0.19 -17.77
CA ASP A 86 -5.62 -1.23 -17.32
C ASP A 86 -5.99 -1.04 -15.85
N PHE A 87 -5.02 -0.69 -15.00
CA PHE A 87 -5.26 -0.31 -13.60
C PHE A 87 -6.27 0.83 -13.49
N TRP A 88 -6.07 1.90 -14.26
CA TRP A 88 -6.95 3.08 -14.24
C TRP A 88 -8.36 2.76 -14.78
N ASN A 89 -8.46 2.01 -15.87
CA ASN A 89 -9.75 1.70 -16.51
C ASN A 89 -10.68 0.85 -15.63
N THR A 90 -10.12 0.06 -14.73
CA THR A 90 -10.89 -0.87 -13.87
C THR A 90 -10.85 -0.48 -12.39
N SER A 91 -10.30 0.69 -12.07
CA SER A 91 -10.32 1.28 -10.73
C SER A 91 -11.76 1.49 -10.26
N GLY A 92 -12.00 1.38 -8.95
CA GLY A 92 -13.35 1.50 -8.38
C GLY A 92 -14.19 0.23 -8.50
N THR A 93 -13.66 -0.89 -9.01
CA THR A 93 -14.38 -2.18 -9.04
C THR A 93 -13.93 -3.09 -7.89
N PRO A 94 -14.84 -3.90 -7.30
CA PRO A 94 -14.47 -4.90 -6.29
C PRO A 94 -13.41 -5.89 -6.81
N SER A 95 -13.51 -6.29 -8.08
CA SER A 95 -12.56 -7.19 -8.73
C SER A 95 -11.16 -6.59 -8.79
N ARG A 96 -11.02 -5.31 -9.18
CA ARG A 96 -9.71 -4.65 -9.19
C ARG A 96 -9.15 -4.55 -7.79
N LEU A 97 -9.94 -4.12 -6.80
CA LEU A 97 -9.48 -4.05 -5.41
C LEU A 97 -8.93 -5.39 -4.91
N LEU A 98 -9.65 -6.49 -5.18
CA LEU A 98 -9.19 -7.84 -4.82
C LEU A 98 -7.91 -8.23 -5.56
N THR A 99 -7.82 -8.00 -6.86
CA THR A 99 -6.61 -8.29 -7.65
C THR A 99 -5.41 -7.54 -7.11
N GLU A 100 -5.54 -6.24 -6.84
CA GLU A 100 -4.44 -5.40 -6.36
C GLU A 100 -3.99 -5.81 -4.95
N LEU A 101 -4.92 -6.16 -4.06
CA LEU A 101 -4.58 -6.67 -2.73
C LEU A 101 -3.88 -8.03 -2.80
N LYS A 102 -4.33 -8.93 -3.68
CA LYS A 102 -3.70 -10.25 -3.87
C LYS A 102 -2.30 -10.13 -4.46
N GLU A 103 -2.14 -9.31 -5.49
CA GLU A 103 -0.82 -9.03 -6.09
C GLU A 103 0.11 -8.36 -5.07
N ALA A 104 -0.37 -7.37 -4.32
CA ALA A 104 0.45 -6.61 -3.39
C ALA A 104 0.87 -7.39 -2.13
N SER A 105 0.10 -8.39 -1.72
CA SER A 105 0.36 -9.15 -0.48
C SER A 105 0.86 -10.59 -0.74
N GLY A 106 0.59 -11.14 -1.92
CA GLY A 106 0.81 -12.55 -2.21
C GLY A 106 -0.18 -13.50 -1.53
N PHE A 107 -1.17 -13.00 -0.80
CA PHE A 107 -2.14 -13.86 -0.11
C PHE A 107 -3.23 -14.36 -1.08
N PRO A 108 -3.53 -15.66 -1.11
CA PRO A 108 -4.50 -16.22 -2.04
C PRO A 108 -5.96 -15.96 -1.61
N GLY A 109 -6.22 -15.96 -0.30
CA GLY A 109 -7.55 -15.94 0.31
C GLY A 109 -8.08 -14.54 0.66
N ILE A 110 -8.15 -13.62 -0.30
CA ILE A 110 -8.70 -12.28 -0.06
C ILE A 110 -10.13 -12.17 -0.60
N TYR A 111 -11.04 -11.69 0.23
CA TYR A 111 -12.47 -11.55 -0.04
C TYR A 111 -13.00 -10.19 0.42
N ILE A 112 -14.08 -9.72 -0.22
CA ILE A 112 -14.86 -8.57 0.24
C ILE A 112 -16.16 -9.08 0.83
N VAL A 113 -16.48 -8.66 2.05
CA VAL A 113 -17.71 -9.03 2.77
C VAL A 113 -18.48 -7.76 3.10
N PRO A 114 -19.69 -7.54 2.56
CA PRO A 114 -20.53 -6.39 2.92
C PRO A 114 -20.79 -6.37 4.42
N GLN A 115 -20.75 -5.21 5.09
CA GLN A 115 -21.00 -5.12 6.54
C GLN A 115 -22.43 -5.53 6.90
N TYR A 116 -23.38 -5.26 6.02
CA TYR A 116 -24.78 -5.60 6.19
C TYR A 116 -25.23 -6.50 5.05
N VAL A 117 -25.93 -7.57 5.39
CA VAL A 117 -26.51 -8.53 4.45
C VAL A 117 -28.00 -8.56 4.66
N GLU A 118 -28.76 -8.43 3.57
CA GLU A 118 -30.21 -8.57 3.60
C GLU A 118 -30.57 -10.04 3.86
N VAL A 119 -31.28 -10.30 4.96
CA VAL A 119 -31.74 -11.66 5.32
C VAL A 119 -33.20 -11.89 4.97
N ALA A 120 -33.97 -10.81 4.86
CA ALA A 120 -35.35 -10.76 4.40
C ALA A 120 -35.61 -9.36 3.83
N PRO A 121 -36.65 -9.15 3.00
CA PRO A 121 -36.93 -7.85 2.39
C PRO A 121 -36.93 -6.70 3.41
N GLY A 122 -35.96 -5.79 3.29
CA GLY A 122 -35.80 -4.63 4.19
C GLY A 122 -35.22 -4.93 5.57
N ILE A 123 -34.85 -6.18 5.87
CA ILE A 123 -34.20 -6.60 7.12
C ILE A 123 -32.72 -6.90 6.85
N PHE A 124 -31.86 -6.04 7.39
CA PHE A 124 -30.41 -6.13 7.24
C PHE A 124 -29.76 -6.54 8.54
N ASN A 125 -28.84 -7.50 8.45
CA ASN A 125 -28.08 -7.97 9.59
C ASN A 125 -26.58 -7.82 9.37
N LYS A 126 -25.83 -7.63 10.46
CA LYS A 126 -24.38 -7.45 10.39
C LYS A 126 -23.68 -8.76 10.03
N SER A 127 -22.85 -8.70 8.99
CA SER A 127 -21.99 -9.80 8.55
C SER A 127 -20.76 -10.03 9.44
N ILE A 128 -20.44 -9.11 10.34
CA ILE A 128 -19.42 -9.30 11.36
C ILE A 128 -19.99 -8.65 12.62
N PRO A 129 -20.26 -9.41 13.70
CA PRO A 129 -20.97 -8.93 14.89
C PRO A 129 -20.13 -8.01 15.79
N VAL A 130 -19.07 -7.42 15.26
CA VAL A 130 -18.24 -6.45 15.98
C VAL A 130 -18.99 -5.12 16.02
N LEU A 131 -19.09 -4.53 17.21
CA LEU A 131 -19.62 -3.18 17.39
C LEU A 131 -18.76 -2.22 16.56
N ASP A 132 -19.39 -1.52 15.61
CA ASP A 132 -18.71 -0.41 14.96
C ASP A 132 -18.66 0.69 16.01
N ILE A 133 -17.44 1.06 16.45
CA ILE A 133 -17.27 2.02 17.54
C ILE A 133 -17.79 3.41 17.12
N ASN A 134 -18.06 3.64 15.82
CA ASN A 134 -18.72 4.84 15.35
C ASN A 134 -20.25 4.77 15.54
N SER A 135 -20.72 5.21 16.71
CA SER A 135 -22.14 5.27 17.07
C SER A 135 -22.97 6.16 16.14
N GLN A 136 -22.36 7.07 15.37
CA GLN A 136 -23.08 7.90 14.41
C GLN A 136 -23.52 7.11 13.18
N ILE A 137 -22.71 6.15 12.70
CA ILE A 137 -23.09 5.30 11.55
C ILE A 137 -24.25 4.39 11.93
N GLU A 138 -24.19 3.81 13.13
CA GLU A 138 -25.25 2.93 13.63
C GLU A 138 -26.56 3.68 13.87
N THR A 139 -26.50 4.93 14.34
CA THR A 139 -27.71 5.74 14.60
C THR A 139 -28.29 6.40 13.36
N LEU A 140 -27.48 6.78 12.37
CA LEU A 140 -27.96 7.41 11.13
C LEU A 140 -28.65 6.44 10.18
N GLY A 141 -28.58 5.12 10.41
CA GLY A 141 -29.16 4.12 9.51
C GLY A 141 -28.61 4.22 8.08
N ASN A 142 -27.47 4.88 7.88
CA ASN A 142 -26.85 5.07 6.58
C ASN A 142 -26.02 3.83 6.26
N PHE A 143 -26.70 2.82 5.75
CA PHE A 143 -26.15 1.53 5.31
C PHE A 143 -25.42 1.61 3.97
N TRP A 144 -25.08 2.80 3.49
CA TRP A 144 -24.55 3.00 2.13
C TRP A 144 -23.19 2.32 1.95
N SER A 145 -23.24 1.05 1.56
CA SER A 145 -22.16 0.23 1.02
C SER A 145 -20.89 0.14 1.86
N ASN A 146 -21.06 -0.25 3.11
CA ASN A 146 -19.95 -0.56 3.98
C ASN A 146 -19.50 -2.00 3.73
N PHE A 147 -18.19 -2.26 3.77
CA PHE A 147 -17.65 -3.60 3.63
C PHE A 147 -16.40 -3.82 4.49
N TRP A 148 -16.04 -5.08 4.63
CA TRP A 148 -14.82 -5.57 5.22
C TRP A 148 -14.00 -6.27 4.15
N ILE A 149 -12.69 -6.17 4.26
CA ILE A 149 -11.80 -7.08 3.54
C ILE A 149 -11.44 -8.21 4.48
N VAL A 150 -11.58 -9.44 4.02
CA VAL A 150 -11.23 -10.63 4.80
C VAL A 150 -10.06 -11.32 4.12
N ILE A 151 -9.02 -11.59 4.89
CA ILE A 151 -7.81 -12.30 4.49
C ILE A 151 -7.79 -13.62 5.26
N ASP A 152 -8.02 -14.69 4.52
CA ASP A 152 -7.98 -16.07 4.99
C ASP A 152 -6.57 -16.65 4.84
N GLN A 153 -6.33 -17.78 5.51
CA GLN A 153 -5.07 -18.52 5.40
C GLN A 153 -4.83 -19.02 3.96
N PRO A 154 -3.56 -19.18 3.55
CA PRO A 154 -2.33 -18.81 4.27
C PRO A 154 -2.03 -17.30 4.22
N HIS A 155 -1.65 -16.73 5.36
CA HIS A 155 -1.09 -15.37 5.46
C HIS A 155 -0.06 -15.26 6.60
N THR A 156 0.80 -14.23 6.58
CA THR A 156 1.93 -14.10 7.51
C THR A 156 1.61 -13.43 8.85
N TYR A 157 0.42 -12.84 9.01
CA TYR A 157 0.03 -12.15 10.23
C TYR A 157 -0.37 -13.11 11.35
N LEU A 158 -0.03 -12.73 12.58
CA LEU A 158 -0.29 -13.48 13.81
C LEU A 158 -1.10 -12.66 14.81
N PRO A 159 -1.85 -13.30 15.73
CA PRO A 159 -2.48 -12.60 16.82
C PRO A 159 -1.44 -12.00 17.78
N ILE A 160 -1.52 -10.69 18.06
CA ILE A 160 -0.79 -10.09 19.20
C ILE A 160 -1.35 -10.69 20.48
N LYS A 161 -0.54 -11.49 21.18
CA LYS A 161 -0.88 -12.10 22.47
C LYS A 161 -0.56 -11.14 23.61
N TRP A 162 -1.34 -11.18 24.68
CA TRP A 162 -1.03 -10.42 25.89
C TRP A 162 0.36 -10.82 26.41
N GLY A 163 1.27 -9.85 26.60
CA GLY A 163 2.65 -10.09 27.05
C GLY A 163 3.68 -10.40 25.94
N SER A 164 3.33 -10.32 24.64
CA SER A 164 4.32 -10.44 23.56
C SER A 164 5.26 -9.23 23.51
N ALA A 165 6.57 -9.48 23.36
CA ALA A 165 7.58 -8.44 23.22
C ALA A 165 7.29 -7.58 21.98
N ALA A 166 7.13 -6.28 22.19
CA ALA A 166 6.71 -5.32 21.19
C ALA A 166 7.73 -5.16 20.05
N ALA A 167 7.53 -5.88 18.95
CA ALA A 167 8.11 -5.51 17.67
C ALA A 167 7.29 -4.35 17.06
N GLY A 168 7.41 -3.15 17.65
CA GLY A 168 6.79 -1.95 17.12
C GLY A 168 6.28 -1.01 18.20
N LYS A 169 7.08 0.03 18.46
CA LYS A 169 6.82 1.24 19.27
C LYS A 169 5.40 1.35 19.88
N TRP A 170 5.33 1.18 21.20
CA TRP A 170 4.26 1.73 22.02
C TRP A 170 4.36 3.26 22.02
N ASN A 171 3.73 3.94 21.06
CA ASN A 171 3.51 5.37 21.20
C ASN A 171 2.37 5.60 22.20
N ILE A 172 2.75 5.91 23.43
CA ILE A 172 1.92 6.70 24.34
C ILE A 172 2.28 8.16 24.09
N SER A 173 1.34 8.96 23.58
CA SER A 173 1.27 10.40 23.89
C SER A 173 -0.01 11.03 23.33
N GLY A 174 -0.80 11.64 24.22
CA GLY A 174 -1.45 12.94 24.00
C GLY A 174 -2.59 13.04 22.98
N ALA A 175 -3.78 13.38 23.49
CA ALA A 175 -4.96 13.82 22.73
C ALA A 175 -5.65 12.78 21.82
N GLY A 176 -6.71 12.16 22.34
CA GLY A 176 -7.90 11.87 21.55
C GLY A 176 -7.99 10.55 20.76
N TYR A 177 -6.97 9.68 20.76
CA TYR A 177 -7.07 8.38 20.09
C TYR A 177 -6.58 7.24 20.97
N THR A 178 -7.47 6.72 21.84
CA THR A 178 -7.25 5.47 22.55
C THR A 178 -8.32 4.47 22.14
N ILE A 179 -7.88 3.39 21.48
CA ILE A 179 -8.25 1.98 21.71
C ILE A 179 -7.58 1.17 20.57
N LYS A 180 -6.69 0.22 20.90
CA LYS A 180 -6.40 -0.94 20.04
C LYS A 180 -6.82 -2.20 20.80
N TRP A 181 -8.05 -2.65 20.57
CA TRP A 181 -8.46 -4.02 20.90
C TRP A 181 -8.03 -4.93 19.76
N GLY A 182 -7.02 -5.78 20.02
CA GLY A 182 -6.50 -6.82 19.11
C GLY A 182 -5.70 -6.26 17.93
N GLY A 183 -4.64 -6.88 17.43
CA GLY A 183 -4.29 -8.28 17.56
C GLY A 183 -3.53 -8.75 16.31
N LEU A 184 -2.64 -7.95 15.73
CA LEU A 184 -1.93 -8.30 14.50
C LEU A 184 -0.44 -7.95 14.57
N ASP A 185 0.38 -8.98 14.73
CA ASP A 185 1.84 -8.93 14.58
C ASP A 185 2.20 -9.42 13.18
N GLY A 186 3.16 -8.76 12.52
CA GLY A 186 3.49 -9.01 11.12
C GLY A 186 3.99 -7.76 10.38
N ASP A 187 4.02 -7.84 9.05
CA ASP A 187 4.57 -6.79 8.18
C ASP A 187 3.73 -5.51 8.21
N GLN A 188 4.17 -4.55 9.04
CA GLN A 188 3.48 -3.25 9.18
C GLN A 188 3.54 -2.40 7.91
N ALA A 189 4.60 -2.53 7.10
CA ALA A 189 4.73 -1.77 5.86
C ALA A 189 3.68 -2.25 4.84
N LEU A 190 3.47 -3.56 4.76
CA LEU A 190 2.42 -4.15 3.94
C LEU A 190 1.02 -3.77 4.43
N LEU A 191 0.74 -3.75 5.75
CA LEU A 191 -0.55 -3.26 6.28
C LEU A 191 -0.85 -1.82 5.86
N VAL A 192 0.12 -0.91 6.04
CA VAL A 192 -0.03 0.50 5.67
C VAL A 192 -0.22 0.65 4.16
N TYR A 193 0.49 -0.15 3.36
CA TYR A 193 0.30 -0.18 1.91
C TYR A 193 -1.12 -0.63 1.53
N MET A 194 -1.59 -1.75 2.09
CA MET A 194 -2.93 -2.27 1.84
C MET A 194 -4.01 -1.26 2.24
N GLU A 195 -3.90 -0.60 3.39
CA GLU A 195 -4.83 0.46 3.79
C GLU A 195 -4.90 1.59 2.74
N LYS A 196 -3.74 2.11 2.32
CA LYS A 196 -3.68 3.18 1.30
C LYS A 196 -4.29 2.73 -0.02
N LEU A 197 -4.00 1.49 -0.43
CA LEU A 197 -4.55 0.89 -1.64
C LEU A 197 -6.07 0.77 -1.58
N ILE A 198 -6.62 0.33 -0.45
CA ILE A 198 -8.07 0.22 -0.21
C ILE A 198 -8.71 1.59 -0.28
N LYS A 199 -8.16 2.59 0.43
CA LYS A 199 -8.67 3.96 0.41
C LYS A 199 -8.65 4.56 -0.99
N LYS A 200 -7.63 4.23 -1.80
CA LYS A 200 -7.50 4.70 -3.18
C LYS A 200 -8.48 4.04 -4.13
N LEU A 201 -8.71 2.73 -4.01
CA LEU A 201 -9.44 1.94 -5.01
C LEU A 201 -10.91 1.69 -4.67
N LYS A 202 -11.33 1.87 -3.41
CA LYS A 202 -12.74 1.73 -3.04
C LYS A 202 -13.60 2.75 -3.80
N PRO A 203 -14.82 2.41 -4.21
CA PRO A 203 -15.77 3.41 -4.72
C PRO A 203 -15.98 4.55 -3.72
N ALA A 204 -16.11 5.78 -4.22
CA ALA A 204 -16.22 6.98 -3.38
C ALA A 204 -17.41 6.96 -2.39
N TRP A 205 -18.50 6.28 -2.78
CA TRP A 205 -19.72 6.15 -1.98
C TRP A 205 -19.69 4.97 -0.99
N THR A 206 -18.60 4.18 -0.99
CA THR A 206 -18.39 3.02 -0.12
C THR A 206 -17.35 3.31 0.96
N MET A 207 -17.44 2.58 2.06
CA MET A 207 -16.42 2.63 3.13
C MET A 207 -15.94 1.23 3.49
N CYS A 208 -14.62 1.12 3.70
CA CYS A 208 -14.03 -0.10 4.21
C CYS A 208 -13.85 0.05 5.72
N ARG A 209 -14.51 -0.79 6.52
CA ARG A 209 -14.44 -0.72 7.98
C ARG A 209 -13.14 -1.29 8.54
N GLY A 210 -12.48 -2.14 7.76
CA GLY A 210 -11.20 -2.72 8.14
C GLY A 210 -10.87 -3.99 7.37
N ILE A 211 -9.72 -4.55 7.73
CA ILE A 211 -9.20 -5.82 7.25
C ILE A 211 -9.29 -6.84 8.39
N VAL A 212 -9.88 -7.99 8.12
CA VAL A 212 -10.03 -9.10 9.07
C VAL A 212 -9.10 -10.22 8.63
N PHE A 213 -8.23 -10.67 9.51
CA PHE A 213 -7.30 -11.77 9.29
C PHE A 213 -7.78 -13.00 10.07
N ILE A 214 -7.81 -14.16 9.42
CA ILE A 214 -8.27 -15.42 10.02
C ILE A 214 -7.05 -16.27 10.41
N PHE A 215 -6.91 -16.66 11.67
CA PHE A 215 -5.71 -17.35 12.18
C PHE A 215 -5.82 -18.87 12.28
N THR A 216 -7.02 -19.43 12.26
CA THR A 216 -7.24 -20.89 12.35
C THR A 216 -7.77 -21.42 11.04
N ASP A 217 -7.16 -22.50 10.52
CA ASP A 217 -7.65 -23.24 9.37
C ASP A 217 -9.15 -23.54 9.55
N GLY A 218 -9.97 -22.89 8.72
CA GLY A 218 -11.41 -23.11 8.77
C GLY A 218 -12.12 -22.52 9.99
N ALA A 219 -11.72 -21.34 10.51
CA ALA A 219 -12.75 -20.48 11.11
C ALA A 219 -13.83 -20.35 10.03
N PRO A 220 -15.03 -20.90 10.24
CA PRO A 220 -15.87 -21.22 9.11
C PRO A 220 -16.40 -19.90 8.53
N LEU A 221 -15.76 -19.41 7.47
CA LEU A 221 -16.34 -18.43 6.55
C LEU A 221 -17.67 -18.93 5.97
N TRP A 222 -17.96 -20.23 6.16
CA TRP A 222 -19.07 -20.99 5.58
C TRP A 222 -19.79 -21.89 6.60
N GLY A 223 -19.80 -21.54 7.88
CA GLY A 223 -20.80 -22.09 8.79
C GLY A 223 -22.14 -21.54 8.33
N LYS A 224 -23.06 -22.39 7.84
CA LYS A 224 -24.32 -21.96 7.23
C LYS A 224 -24.90 -20.76 8.00
N PRO A 225 -25.19 -19.63 7.33
CA PRO A 225 -25.92 -18.54 7.95
C PRO A 225 -27.17 -19.12 8.62
N LYS A 226 -27.39 -18.86 9.91
CA LYS A 226 -28.71 -19.06 10.49
C LYS A 226 -29.61 -17.95 9.94
N TYR A 227 -30.24 -18.22 8.80
CA TYR A 227 -31.20 -17.33 8.14
C TYR A 227 -32.41 -16.96 9.03
N ASN A 228 -32.57 -17.57 10.21
CA ASN A 228 -33.65 -17.28 11.15
C ASN A 228 -33.29 -16.25 12.25
N ASP A 229 -32.03 -15.87 12.44
CA ASP A 229 -31.65 -14.85 13.44
C ASP A 229 -30.62 -13.83 12.94
N GLY A 230 -29.99 -14.07 11.79
CA GLY A 230 -29.03 -13.17 11.15
C GLY A 230 -27.86 -12.74 12.02
N THR A 231 -27.47 -13.58 12.96
CA THR A 231 -26.28 -13.37 13.77
C THR A 231 -25.22 -14.40 13.43
N LEU A 232 -24.00 -13.95 13.11
CA LEU A 232 -22.84 -14.82 12.88
C LEU A 232 -22.22 -15.23 14.21
N TRP A 233 -22.89 -16.16 14.89
CA TRP A 233 -22.33 -16.86 16.04
C TRP A 233 -21.35 -17.94 15.57
N GLY A 234 -20.13 -17.94 16.09
CA GLY A 234 -19.17 -19.04 15.86
C GLY A 234 -17.68 -18.68 15.83
N TRP A 235 -17.31 -17.41 15.95
CA TRP A 235 -15.90 -17.00 15.94
C TRP A 235 -15.32 -17.13 17.35
N PHE A 236 -14.35 -18.04 17.51
CA PHE A 236 -13.67 -18.23 18.79
C PHE A 236 -12.79 -17.02 19.11
N PRO A 237 -12.79 -16.49 20.34
CA PRO A 237 -11.84 -15.46 20.73
C PRO A 237 -10.40 -15.87 20.40
N GLY A 238 -9.69 -15.06 19.62
CA GLY A 238 -8.33 -15.35 19.16
C GLY A 238 -8.21 -16.12 17.83
N SER A 239 -9.32 -16.49 17.18
CA SER A 239 -9.31 -17.09 15.83
C SER A 239 -9.17 -16.05 14.70
N PHE A 240 -9.18 -14.76 15.04
CA PHE A 240 -9.10 -13.66 14.09
C PHE A 240 -8.46 -12.40 14.69
N GLY A 241 -7.93 -11.56 13.81
CA GLY A 241 -7.40 -10.23 14.13
C GLY A 241 -8.01 -9.17 13.22
N ILE A 242 -8.22 -7.96 13.74
CA ILE A 242 -8.83 -6.86 12.97
C ILE A 242 -7.85 -5.71 12.88
N TYR A 243 -7.60 -5.25 11.65
CA TYR A 243 -6.99 -3.97 11.36
C TYR A 243 -8.07 -2.99 10.94
N ARG A 244 -8.44 -2.04 11.81
CA ARG A 244 -9.47 -1.07 11.51
C ARG A 244 -8.95 -0.02 10.54
N ILE A 245 -9.77 0.33 9.56
CA ILE A 245 -9.53 1.45 8.67
C ILE A 245 -10.47 2.59 9.09
N ILE A 246 -9.89 3.74 9.42
CA ILE A 246 -10.64 4.96 9.74
C ILE A 246 -10.73 5.79 8.46
N GLU A 247 -11.95 6.19 8.10
CA GLU A 247 -12.20 7.03 6.93
C GLU A 247 -11.85 8.51 7.25
N ASN A 248 -11.44 9.28 6.24
CA ASN A 248 -10.96 10.66 6.47
C ASN A 248 -12.01 11.57 7.11
N TRP A 249 -13.30 11.33 6.87
CA TRP A 249 -14.40 12.09 7.47
C TRP A 249 -14.70 11.68 8.92
N GLU A 250 -14.23 10.52 9.38
CA GLU A 250 -14.35 10.06 10.77
C GLU A 250 -13.28 10.66 11.68
N ILE A 251 -12.24 11.25 11.09
CA ILE A 251 -11.20 11.94 11.84
C ILE A 251 -11.84 13.22 12.39
N PRO A 252 -11.88 13.43 13.72
CA PRO A 252 -12.40 14.67 14.27
C PRO A 252 -11.65 15.84 13.63
N ASN A 253 -12.40 16.84 13.15
CA ASN A 253 -11.86 18.12 12.70
C ASN A 253 -11.14 18.78 13.89
N THR A 254 -9.91 18.37 14.17
CA THR A 254 -9.01 19.19 14.94
C THR A 254 -8.66 20.34 14.03
N SER A 255 -9.28 21.50 14.27
CA SER A 255 -8.80 22.77 13.72
C SER A 255 -7.27 22.79 13.78
N PRO A 256 -6.58 23.32 12.75
CA PRO A 256 -5.15 23.56 12.88
C PRO A 256 -4.97 24.44 14.11
N VAL A 257 -4.35 23.89 15.15
CA VAL A 257 -3.87 24.69 16.26
C VAL A 257 -2.82 25.58 15.63
N SER A 258 -3.15 26.86 15.47
CA SER A 258 -2.19 27.88 15.10
C SER A 258 -1.02 27.81 16.07
N ASP A 259 0.19 27.72 15.53
CA ASP A 259 1.45 27.89 16.25
C ASP A 259 1.47 29.17 17.12
#